data_AF-A0A4Y2I7Z4-F1
#
_entry.id   AF-A0A4Y2I7Z4-F1
#
_cell.length_a   1.000
_cell.length_b   1.000
_cell.length_c   1.000
_cell.angle_alpha   90.00
_cell.angle_beta   90.00
_cell.angle_gamma   90.00
#
_symmetry.space_group_name_H-M   'P 1'
#
loop_
_entity.id
_entity.type
_entity.pdbx_description
1 polymer ?
#
loop_
_entity_poly.entity_id
_entity_poly.type
_entity_poly.pdbx_seq_one_letter_code
_entity_poly.pdbx_strand_id
1 'polypeptide(L)'
;MLWCSDEAHFHVDGYVNRQNWSIWGTENPHFAIEKSLYPRRVTVWCARSSRGIVGANFFEQTVNSARYVEALRNQFIPAIQSEPDFESMWFMQDGATPNRTNEVFDLLEEDFNERIVALGYPIRKIWALIAHPILLT
;
A
#
# COMPACT_ATOMS: atom_id res chain seq x y z
N MET A 1 6.93 -13.78 -7.87
CA MET A 1 6.65 -12.38 -8.28
C MET A 1 6.35 -11.53 -7.04
N LEU A 2 6.58 -10.22 -7.02
CA LEU A 2 6.25 -9.35 -5.88
C LEU A 2 5.14 -8.36 -6.25
N TRP A 3 4.08 -8.30 -5.42
CA TRP A 3 3.05 -7.27 -5.45
C TRP A 3 3.28 -6.27 -4.34
N CYS A 4 3.51 -5.01 -4.69
CA CYS A 4 3.64 -3.91 -3.74
C CYS A 4 2.36 -3.08 -3.76
N SER A 5 1.73 -2.89 -2.61
CA SER A 5 0.53 -2.06 -2.48
C SER A 5 0.82 -0.75 -1.76
N ASP A 6 0.05 0.28 -2.11
CA ASP A 6 0.12 1.60 -1.48
C ASP A 6 -1.20 2.37 -1.67
N GLU A 7 -1.39 3.39 -0.84
CA GLU A 7 -2.49 4.34 -0.90
C GLU A 7 -2.02 5.71 -1.40
N ALA A 8 -2.77 6.29 -2.33
CA ALA A 8 -2.57 7.67 -2.78
C ALA A 8 -3.82 8.52 -2.53
N HIS A 9 -3.63 9.72 -1.99
CA HIS A 9 -4.70 10.70 -1.84
C HIS A 9 -4.77 11.62 -3.06
N PHE A 10 -5.96 11.71 -3.65
CA PHE A 10 -6.28 12.63 -4.73
C PHE A 10 -7.27 13.68 -4.23
N HIS A 11 -6.88 14.95 -4.34
CA HIS A 11 -7.69 16.06 -3.89
C HIS A 11 -8.49 16.64 -5.04
N VAL A 12 -9.80 16.82 -4.83
CA VAL A 12 -10.73 17.27 -5.88
C VAL A 12 -10.61 18.78 -6.14
N ASP A 13 -10.07 19.52 -5.19
CA ASP A 13 -9.85 20.97 -5.25
C ASP A 13 -8.48 21.38 -5.82
N GLY A 14 -7.71 20.43 -6.36
CA GLY A 14 -6.37 20.69 -6.88
C GLY A 14 -5.32 20.93 -5.79
N TYR A 15 -5.60 20.53 -4.54
CA TYR A 15 -4.61 20.62 -3.47
C TYR A 15 -3.33 19.86 -3.83
N VAL A 16 -2.22 20.61 -3.84
CA VAL A 16 -0.87 20.07 -3.96
C VAL A 16 -0.22 20.06 -2.58
N ASN A 17 0.39 18.92 -2.23
CA ASN A 17 1.19 18.77 -1.01
C ASN A 17 2.27 19.87 -0.95
N ARG A 18 2.44 20.50 0.22
CA ARG A 18 3.43 21.56 0.45
C ARG A 18 4.85 21.16 0.03
N GLN A 19 5.24 19.90 0.21
CA GLN A 19 6.56 19.41 -0.19
C GLN A 19 6.76 19.40 -1.72
N ASN A 20 5.67 19.23 -2.48
CA ASN A 20 5.70 19.26 -3.94
C ASN A 20 5.43 20.68 -4.50
N TRP A 21 5.02 21.61 -3.63
CA TRP A 21 4.70 22.99 -3.98
C TRP A 21 5.91 23.89 -3.69
N SER A 22 6.91 23.85 -4.57
CA SER A 22 8.04 24.79 -4.55
C SER A 22 7.84 25.87 -5.61
N ILE A 23 7.99 27.14 -5.21
CA ILE A 23 7.96 28.29 -6.11
C ILE A 23 9.37 28.83 -6.15
N TRP A 24 9.97 28.81 -7.32
CA TRP A 24 11.33 29.32 -7.53
C TRP A 24 11.26 30.81 -7.89
N GLY A 25 12.12 31.61 -7.25
CA GLY A 25 12.27 33.03 -7.51
C GLY A 25 13.60 33.53 -6.98
N THR A 26 14.08 34.65 -7.52
CA THR A 26 15.28 35.33 -7.03
C THR A 26 15.05 36.03 -5.69
N GLU A 27 13.80 36.31 -5.34
CA GLU A 27 13.36 36.94 -4.09
C GLU A 27 12.14 36.21 -3.53
N ASN A 28 11.87 36.37 -2.23
CA ASN A 28 10.69 35.79 -1.59
C ASN A 28 9.42 36.50 -2.11
N PRO A 29 8.46 35.79 -2.72
CA PRO A 29 7.33 36.44 -3.37
C PRO A 29 6.22 36.92 -2.39
N HIS A 30 6.41 36.76 -1.06
CA HIS A 30 5.56 37.34 -0.01
C HIS A 30 4.05 37.11 -0.16
N PHE A 31 3.62 36.00 -0.76
CA PHE A 31 2.20 35.66 -0.87
C PHE A 31 1.82 34.47 0.00
N ALA A 32 0.57 34.48 0.46
CA ALA A 32 -0.09 33.36 1.10
C ALA A 32 -1.23 32.89 0.20
N ILE A 33 -1.35 31.57 0.03
CA ILE A 33 -2.51 30.97 -0.63
C ILE A 33 -3.44 30.47 0.46
N GLU A 34 -4.66 30.99 0.48
CA GLU A 34 -5.72 30.46 1.33
C GLU A 34 -6.14 29.08 0.81
N LYS A 35 -6.22 28.10 1.72
CA LYS A 35 -6.61 26.72 1.42
C LYS A 35 -7.77 26.33 2.33
N SER A 36 -8.68 25.51 1.80
CA SER A 36 -9.73 24.91 2.61
C SER A 36 -9.11 24.09 3.75
N LEU A 37 -9.67 24.22 4.96
CA LEU A 37 -9.30 23.37 6.11
C LEU A 37 -9.77 21.92 5.92
N TYR A 38 -10.77 21.69 5.07
CA TYR A 38 -11.37 20.39 4.81
C TYR A 38 -11.42 20.11 3.30
N PRO A 39 -10.28 19.93 2.63
CA PRO A 39 -10.24 19.63 1.20
C PRO A 39 -10.88 18.26 0.96
N ARG A 40 -11.81 18.18 -0.01
CA ARG A 40 -12.41 16.89 -0.40
C ARG A 40 -11.33 16.05 -1.09
N ARG A 41 -11.15 14.82 -0.60
CA ARG A 41 -10.17 13.87 -1.13
C ARG A 41 -10.78 12.50 -1.36
N VAL A 42 -10.22 11.77 -2.30
CA VAL A 42 -10.45 10.34 -2.52
C VAL A 42 -9.13 9.63 -2.29
N THR A 43 -9.15 8.52 -1.56
CA THR A 43 -7.97 7.65 -1.40
C THR A 43 -8.09 6.53 -2.40
N VAL A 44 -7.06 6.31 -3.21
CA VAL A 44 -7.00 5.16 -4.12
C VAL A 44 -5.97 4.21 -3.57
N TRP A 45 -6.37 2.98 -3.33
CA TRP A 45 -5.45 1.88 -3.07
C TRP A 45 -5.23 1.12 -4.37
N CYS A 46 -4.01 0.66 -4.61
CA CYS A 46 -3.72 -0.27 -5.69
C CYS A 46 -2.48 -1.12 -5.36
N ALA A 47 -2.38 -2.27 -6.00
CA ALA A 47 -1.18 -3.11 -5.96
C ALA A 47 -0.50 -3.13 -7.34
N ARG A 48 0.82 -3.01 -7.35
CA ARG A 48 1.65 -3.03 -8.56
C ARG A 48 2.67 -4.16 -8.50
N SER A 49 2.89 -4.82 -9.64
CA SER A 49 3.98 -5.77 -9.86
C SER A 49 4.64 -5.51 -11.21
N SER A 50 5.61 -6.36 -11.60
CA SER A 50 6.16 -6.36 -12.96
C SER A 50 5.13 -6.72 -14.04
N ARG A 51 4.00 -7.32 -13.66
CA ARG A 51 2.96 -7.78 -14.57
C ARG A 51 1.85 -6.74 -14.81
N GLY A 52 1.67 -5.81 -13.88
CA GLY A 52 0.68 -4.76 -14.04
C GLY A 52 0.24 -4.14 -12.73
N ILE A 53 -0.95 -3.55 -12.77
CA ILE A 53 -1.62 -2.89 -11.64
C ILE A 53 -2.95 -3.60 -11.41
N VAL A 54 -3.28 -3.89 -10.16
CA VAL A 54 -4.52 -4.53 -9.74
C VAL A 54 -5.16 -3.72 -8.62
N GLY A 55 -6.49 -3.78 -8.54
CA GLY A 55 -7.23 -3.37 -7.36
C GLY A 55 -7.28 -1.87 -7.13
N ALA A 56 -7.47 -1.06 -8.18
CA ALA A 56 -7.75 0.37 -8.07
C ALA A 56 -9.06 0.60 -7.27
N ASN A 57 -8.94 0.59 -5.95
CA ASN A 57 -10.02 0.70 -4.99
C ASN A 57 -10.16 2.16 -4.58
N PHE A 58 -11.33 2.74 -4.85
CA PHE A 58 -11.62 4.12 -4.48
C PHE A 58 -12.31 4.18 -3.13
N PHE A 59 -11.66 4.81 -2.16
CA PHE A 59 -12.22 5.11 -0.85
C PHE A 59 -12.53 6.61 -0.75
N GLU A 60 -13.82 6.94 -0.70
CA GLU A 60 -14.29 8.31 -0.47
C GLU A 60 -14.14 8.77 1.00
N GLN A 61 -13.86 7.81 1.89
CA GLN A 61 -13.68 8.04 3.32
C GLN A 61 -12.29 7.58 3.76
N THR A 62 -11.94 7.88 5.01
CA THR A 62 -10.71 7.36 5.64
C THR A 62 -10.69 5.83 5.58
N VAL A 63 -9.57 5.29 5.10
CA VAL A 63 -9.32 3.84 5.09
C VAL A 63 -9.15 3.36 6.54
N ASN A 64 -9.95 2.38 6.93
CA ASN A 64 -9.81 1.66 8.18
C ASN A 64 -9.56 0.17 7.87
N SER A 65 -9.24 -0.61 8.91
CA SER A 65 -8.94 -2.04 8.75
C SER A 65 -10.03 -2.80 7.99
N ALA A 66 -11.30 -2.62 8.36
CA ALA A 66 -12.40 -3.35 7.72
C ALA A 66 -12.50 -3.07 6.22
N ARG A 67 -12.40 -1.78 5.82
CA ARG A 67 -12.41 -1.39 4.40
C ARG A 67 -11.19 -1.92 3.64
N TYR A 68 -10.05 -1.97 4.31
CA TYR A 68 -8.83 -2.52 3.74
C TYR A 68 -8.94 -4.03 3.50
N VAL A 69 -9.43 -4.78 4.50
CA VAL A 69 -9.73 -6.21 4.41
C VAL A 69 -10.70 -6.50 3.26
N GLU A 70 -11.77 -5.70 3.12
CA GLU A 70 -12.72 -5.84 2.02
C GLU A 70 -12.06 -5.64 0.65
N ALA A 71 -11.18 -4.64 0.50
CA ALA A 71 -10.48 -4.40 -0.76
C ALA A 71 -9.52 -5.55 -1.11
N LEU A 72 -8.80 -6.10 -0.12
CA LEU A 72 -7.94 -7.26 -0.31
C LEU A 72 -8.74 -8.50 -0.72
N ARG A 73 -9.73 -8.87 0.11
CA ARG A 73 -10.53 -10.09 -0.04
C ARG A 73 -11.38 -10.10 -1.30
N ASN A 74 -12.01 -8.97 -1.63
CA ASN A 74 -13.03 -8.94 -2.70
C ASN A 74 -12.47 -8.49 -4.05
N GLN A 75 -11.29 -7.86 -4.09
CA GLN A 75 -10.74 -7.34 -5.34
C GLN A 75 -9.32 -7.83 -5.63
N PHE A 76 -8.37 -7.59 -4.72
CA PHE A 76 -6.97 -7.88 -5.01
C PHE A 76 -6.67 -9.36 -5.11
N ILE A 77 -6.99 -10.12 -4.05
CA ILE A 77 -6.67 -11.55 -3.95
C ILE A 77 -7.35 -12.33 -5.08
N PRO A 78 -8.67 -12.19 -5.35
CA PRO A 78 -9.31 -12.90 -6.45
C PRO A 78 -8.71 -12.57 -7.83
N ALA A 79 -8.27 -11.32 -8.04
CA ALA A 79 -7.69 -10.91 -9.32
C ALA A 79 -6.35 -11.59 -9.61
N ILE A 80 -5.56 -11.91 -8.59
CA ILE A 80 -4.25 -12.55 -8.77
C ILE A 80 -4.28 -14.06 -8.50
N GLN A 81 -5.29 -14.59 -7.81
CA GLN A 81 -5.45 -16.03 -7.53
C GLN A 81 -5.55 -16.89 -8.80
N SER A 82 -6.05 -16.31 -9.90
CA SER A 82 -6.14 -17.01 -11.20
C SER A 82 -4.80 -17.18 -11.93
N GLU A 83 -3.73 -16.57 -11.41
CA GLU A 83 -2.42 -16.60 -12.04
C GLU A 83 -1.70 -17.94 -11.79
N PRO A 84 -1.01 -18.49 -12.81
CA PRO A 84 -0.39 -19.82 -12.71
C PRO A 84 0.71 -19.89 -11.64
N ASP A 85 1.31 -18.76 -11.28
CA ASP A 85 2.38 -18.66 -10.28
C ASP A 85 1.93 -18.05 -8.95
N PHE A 86 0.60 -17.97 -8.68
CA PHE A 86 0.03 -17.41 -7.46
C PHE A 86 0.69 -17.94 -6.18
N GLU A 87 0.93 -19.25 -6.10
CA GLU A 87 1.58 -19.94 -4.96
C GLU A 87 3.05 -19.51 -4.70
N SER A 88 3.67 -18.80 -5.63
CA SER A 88 5.03 -18.26 -5.50
C SER A 88 5.07 -16.73 -5.36
N MET A 89 3.91 -16.07 -5.40
CA MET A 89 3.82 -14.62 -5.30
C MET A 89 4.06 -14.11 -3.87
N TRP A 90 4.72 -12.97 -3.76
CA TRP A 90 4.94 -12.27 -2.52
C TRP A 90 4.05 -11.04 -2.47
N PHE A 91 3.55 -10.71 -1.29
CA PHE A 91 2.80 -9.50 -1.05
C PHE A 91 3.55 -8.56 -0.10
N MET A 92 3.57 -7.28 -0.44
CA MET A 92 4.18 -6.22 0.35
C MET A 92 3.19 -5.07 0.54
N GLN A 93 3.13 -4.59 1.78
CA GLN A 93 2.35 -3.42 2.18
C GLN A 93 3.18 -2.55 3.12
N ASP A 94 2.81 -1.28 3.22
CA ASP A 94 3.48 -0.31 4.07
C ASP A 94 3.19 -0.52 5.57
N GLY A 95 3.65 0.42 6.40
CA GLY A 95 3.46 0.38 7.84
C GLY A 95 2.22 1.09 8.37
N ALA A 96 1.24 1.45 7.54
CA ALA A 96 0.08 2.20 7.99
C ALA A 96 -0.77 1.42 9.01
N THR A 97 -1.39 2.14 9.94
CA THR A 97 -2.18 1.52 11.03
C THR A 97 -3.28 0.58 10.54
N PRO A 98 -4.08 0.90 9.50
CA PRO A 98 -5.10 -0.01 8.98
C PRO A 98 -4.54 -1.34 8.47
N ASN A 99 -3.30 -1.32 7.99
CA ASN A 99 -2.65 -2.45 7.30
C ASN A 99 -2.05 -3.44 8.32
N ARG A 100 -2.03 -3.10 9.62
CA ARG A 100 -1.31 -3.83 10.67
C ARG A 100 -2.20 -4.48 11.73
N THR A 101 -3.49 -4.63 11.44
CA THR A 101 -4.38 -5.32 12.36
C THR A 101 -4.22 -6.83 12.22
N ASN A 102 -4.62 -7.57 13.26
CA ASN A 102 -4.61 -9.04 13.20
C ASN A 102 -5.50 -9.54 12.06
N GLU A 103 -6.66 -8.91 11.85
CA GLU A 103 -7.58 -9.28 10.77
C GLU A 103 -6.94 -9.18 9.37
N VAL A 104 -6.12 -8.15 9.14
CA VAL A 104 -5.37 -8.02 7.87
C VAL A 104 -4.30 -9.10 7.76
N PHE A 105 -3.55 -9.36 8.83
CA PHE A 105 -2.52 -10.38 8.81
C PHE A 105 -3.08 -11.80 8.67
N ASP A 106 -4.19 -12.10 9.35
CA ASP A 106 -4.90 -13.38 9.25
C ASP A 106 -5.36 -13.62 7.81
N LEU A 107 -6.00 -12.62 7.18
CA LEU A 107 -6.40 -12.69 5.76
C LEU A 107 -5.21 -12.91 4.83
N LEU A 108 -4.12 -12.17 5.01
CA LEU A 108 -2.94 -12.32 4.15
C LEU A 108 -2.26 -13.68 4.37
N GLU A 109 -2.27 -14.22 5.58
CA GLU A 109 -1.67 -15.52 5.90
C GLU A 109 -2.47 -16.68 5.28
N GLU A 110 -3.79 -16.56 5.16
CA GLU A 110 -4.66 -17.53 4.47
C GLU A 110 -4.21 -17.77 3.01
N ASP A 111 -3.80 -16.71 2.30
CA ASP A 111 -3.47 -16.75 0.87
C ASP A 111 -1.97 -16.76 0.54
N PHE A 112 -1.15 -16.08 1.34
CA PHE A 112 0.28 -15.90 1.08
C PHE A 112 1.18 -16.68 2.04
N ASN A 113 0.64 -17.17 3.17
CA ASN A 113 1.40 -17.84 4.22
C ASN A 113 2.65 -17.00 4.63
N GLU A 114 3.87 -17.51 4.47
CA GLU A 114 5.10 -16.80 4.86
C GLU A 114 5.57 -15.75 3.83
N ARG A 115 4.85 -15.60 2.71
CA ARG A 115 5.24 -14.74 1.57
C ARG A 115 4.78 -13.29 1.73
N ILE A 116 4.87 -12.76 2.95
CA ILE A 116 4.36 -11.43 3.31
C ILE A 116 5.52 -10.55 3.82
N VAL A 117 5.63 -9.35 3.26
CA VAL A 117 6.56 -8.31 3.70
C VAL A 117 5.76 -7.14 4.25
N ALA A 118 5.60 -7.07 5.57
CA ALA A 118 4.83 -6.03 6.24
C ALA A 118 5.42 -5.65 7.61
N LEU A 119 5.26 -4.38 8.00
CA LEU A 119 5.73 -3.90 9.30
C LEU A 119 4.88 -4.47 10.44
N GLY A 120 5.52 -5.14 11.41
CA GLY A 120 4.84 -5.71 12.58
C GLY A 120 4.26 -7.10 12.35
N TYR A 121 4.38 -7.66 11.14
CA TYR A 121 4.10 -9.07 10.90
C TYR A 121 5.13 -9.95 11.65
N PRO A 122 4.70 -10.97 12.42
CA PRO A 122 5.60 -11.74 13.27
C PRO A 122 6.75 -12.40 12.51
N ILE A 123 7.97 -11.91 12.78
CA ILE A 123 9.23 -12.25 12.11
C ILE A 123 9.63 -13.73 12.20
N ARG A 124 9.01 -14.55 13.06
CA ARG A 124 9.42 -15.95 13.32
C ARG A 124 9.41 -16.86 12.08
N LYS A 125 8.78 -16.46 10.97
CA LYS A 125 8.65 -17.24 9.74
C LYS A 125 9.53 -16.77 8.56
N ILE A 126 10.12 -15.57 8.60
CA ILE A 126 10.86 -14.98 7.46
C ILE A 126 12.35 -15.33 7.47
N TRP A 127 12.95 -15.61 8.63
CA TRP A 127 14.41 -15.85 8.76
C TRP A 127 14.93 -17.08 7.99
N ALA A 128 14.06 -18.03 7.62
CA ALA A 128 14.46 -19.20 6.83
C ALA A 128 14.97 -18.83 5.42
N LEU A 129 14.53 -17.70 4.86
CA LEU A 129 14.85 -17.30 3.48
C LEU A 129 15.99 -16.29 3.37
N ILE A 130 16.25 -15.49 4.41
CA ILE A 130 17.34 -14.50 4.40
C ILE A 130 18.68 -15.12 4.82
N ALA A 131 18.66 -16.21 5.59
CA ALA A 131 19.88 -16.83 6.13
C ALA A 131 20.61 -17.81 5.19
N HIS A 132 20.06 -18.14 4.00
CA HIS A 132 20.52 -19.31 3.22
C HIS A 132 21.50 -19.10 2.05
N PRO A 133 22.04 -17.90 1.75
CA PRO A 133 23.23 -17.83 0.89
C PRO A 133 24.35 -16.90 1.38
N ILE A 134 24.53 -16.73 2.70
CA ILE A 134 25.69 -15.95 3.23
C ILE A 134 26.68 -16.81 4.05
N LEU A 135 26.42 -18.10 4.25
CA LEU A 135 27.31 -18.98 5.04
C LEU A 135 27.97 -20.14 4.27
N LEU A 136 27.97 -20.12 2.94
CA LEU A 136 28.70 -21.10 2.13
C LEU A 136 29.46 -20.45 0.96
N THR A 137 30.46 -19.63 1.28
CA THR A 137 31.70 -19.44 0.50
C THR A 137 32.82 -19.02 1.43
#